data_AF-A0A9D8FSA3-F1
#
_entry.id   AF-A0A9D8FSA3-F1
#
_cell.length_a   1.000
_cell.length_b   1.000
_cell.length_c   1.000
_cell.angle_alpha   90.00
_cell.angle_beta   90.00
_cell.angle_gamma   90.00
#
_symmetry.space_group_name_H-M   'P 1'
#
loop_
_entity.id
_entity.type
_entity.pdbx_description
1 polymer ?
#
loop_
_entity_poly.entity_id
_entity_poly.type
_entity_poly.pdbx_seq_one_letter_code
_entity_poly.pdbx_strand_id
1 'polypeptide(L)'
;MSAVVVVAAQDRWTSFKRSWIITRREVRDTMRDWRLVIPIALLTVVFPALMQFTANIAQRWVQRWGGEIIGERLIPFLLMIVGFFPISFSLVIALETFVGEKERSSLEPLLATPLTNGELYWGKTLAAMIPPLIASYLGLGVYLAGLRFSLGWTPPIELLLLVVALTTAEALVMVSGAVVISSQTTSVRAANILASFVIIPMSLLVQAESIIMFWANYGVLWWFLAALLTANVLLVRMGIRLFNREELLGRDIDQLDVKKAWRAFAGFFLGAHGRSTARFSIARVYRHDIPLILRRNLVPILVVVLTQVAAYVVGWGYADRYPFPDGLVDLTVPDDAFQNLPDMGILPSISVLPIMFHNLRVLTLAALLGLFSFGTMAAVLLLIPVAIIGFFAGQAPMVGASAGLLLATFVLPHGIVELPTVIVATALALRLGAVVIAPPSGMTVTQGILLALADLIKVFVFLVVPLLCVSAMLEVWLTPWIVTRVW
;
A
#
# COMPACT_ATOMS: atom_id res chain seq x y z
N MET A 1 27.41 0.52 34.14
CA MET A 1 26.20 0.66 33.29
C MET A 1 25.69 2.10 33.22
N SER A 2 25.74 2.90 34.30
CA SER A 2 25.19 4.27 34.31
C SER A 2 25.90 5.28 33.40
N ALA A 3 27.24 5.20 33.25
CA ALA A 3 27.99 6.13 32.39
C ALA A 3 27.75 5.92 30.88
N VAL A 4 27.57 4.68 30.42
CA VAL A 4 27.32 4.34 29.00
C VAL A 4 25.93 4.80 28.56
N VAL A 5 24.94 4.72 29.46
CA VAL A 5 23.58 5.21 29.19
C VAL A 5 23.53 6.74 29.13
N VAL A 6 24.29 7.42 30.01
CA VAL A 6 24.39 8.89 30.00
C VAL A 6 25.08 9.39 28.73
N VAL A 7 26.19 8.78 28.32
CA VAL A 7 26.90 9.16 27.08
C VAL A 7 26.03 8.91 25.84
N ALA A 8 25.34 7.76 25.76
CA ALA A 8 24.44 7.45 24.64
C ALA A 8 23.17 8.34 24.59
N ALA A 9 22.73 8.87 25.72
CA ALA A 9 21.64 9.85 25.78
C ALA A 9 22.12 11.26 25.38
N GLN A 10 23.35 11.62 25.76
CA GLN A 10 23.96 12.91 25.45
C GLN A 10 24.32 13.03 23.97
N ASP A 11 24.81 11.95 23.34
CA ASP A 11 25.01 11.86 21.89
C ASP A 11 23.71 11.92 21.09
N ARG A 12 22.62 11.30 21.59
CA ARG A 12 21.30 11.41 20.94
C ARG A 12 20.74 12.83 21.01
N TRP A 13 20.96 13.52 22.13
CA TRP A 13 20.51 14.90 22.33
C TRP A 13 21.27 15.91 21.46
N THR A 14 22.59 15.73 21.32
CA THR A 14 23.40 16.57 20.41
C THR A 14 23.03 16.30 18.95
N SER A 15 22.78 15.05 18.59
CA SER A 15 22.29 14.64 17.27
C SER A 15 20.94 15.27 16.93
N PHE A 16 19.96 15.17 17.83
CA PHE A 16 18.66 15.82 17.67
C PHE A 16 18.77 17.34 17.55
N LYS A 17 19.61 17.99 18.38
CA LYS A 17 19.86 19.44 18.30
C LYS A 17 20.41 19.84 16.92
N ARG A 18 21.34 19.07 16.36
CA ARG A 18 21.92 19.32 15.03
C ARG A 18 20.86 19.21 13.93
N SER A 19 20.08 18.13 13.93
CA SER A 19 18.95 17.98 12.99
C SER A 19 17.95 19.12 13.11
N TRP A 20 17.60 19.53 14.33
CA TRP A 20 16.63 20.60 14.58
C TRP A 20 17.11 21.96 14.07
N ILE A 21 18.41 22.26 14.14
CA ILE A 21 18.99 23.48 13.57
C ILE A 21 18.75 23.54 12.05
N ILE A 22 18.97 22.41 11.36
CA ILE A 22 18.70 22.27 9.93
C ILE A 22 17.21 22.46 9.66
N THR A 23 16.36 21.72 10.39
CA THR A 23 14.91 21.82 10.26
C THR A 23 14.42 23.26 10.40
N ARG A 24 14.86 23.97 11.43
CA ARG A 24 14.44 25.35 11.67
C ARG A 24 14.88 26.31 10.57
N ARG A 25 16.10 26.12 10.03
CA ARG A 25 16.60 26.91 8.91
C ARG A 25 15.76 26.67 7.66
N GLU A 26 15.61 25.41 7.27
CA GLU A 26 14.87 25.00 6.07
C GLU A 26 13.40 25.41 6.14
N VAL A 27 12.74 25.18 7.28
CA VAL A 27 11.34 25.66 7.49
C VAL A 27 11.24 27.17 7.30
N ARG A 28 12.21 27.94 7.81
CA ARG A 28 12.23 29.40 7.62
C ARG A 28 12.40 29.77 6.15
N ASP A 29 13.24 29.05 5.43
CA ASP A 29 13.50 29.30 4.02
C ASP A 29 12.25 28.94 3.18
N THR A 30 11.60 27.80 3.45
CA THR A 30 10.30 27.43 2.86
C THR A 30 9.21 28.46 3.15
N MET A 31 9.10 28.94 4.39
CA MET A 31 8.11 29.95 4.78
C MET A 31 8.38 31.35 4.16
N ARG A 32 9.57 31.56 3.58
CA ARG A 32 9.91 32.78 2.83
C ARG A 32 9.70 32.61 1.33
N ASP A 33 9.56 31.39 0.84
CA ASP A 33 9.24 31.13 -0.55
C ASP A 33 7.74 31.28 -0.80
N TRP A 34 7.35 32.44 -1.34
CA TRP A 34 5.96 32.75 -1.66
C TRP A 34 5.33 31.74 -2.62
N ARG A 35 6.13 31.06 -3.48
CA ARG A 35 5.62 30.08 -4.45
C ARG A 35 5.09 28.83 -3.77
N LEU A 36 5.62 28.50 -2.60
CA LEU A 36 5.15 27.37 -1.78
C LEU A 36 4.11 27.83 -0.76
N VAL A 37 4.33 29.00 -0.13
CA VAL A 37 3.44 29.50 0.93
C VAL A 37 2.07 29.90 0.38
N ILE A 38 1.99 30.55 -0.78
CA ILE A 38 0.69 31.01 -1.32
C ILE A 38 -0.26 29.85 -1.60
N PRO A 39 0.14 28.79 -2.36
CA PRO A 39 -0.74 27.63 -2.58
C PRO A 39 -1.16 26.94 -1.28
N ILE A 40 -0.22 26.76 -0.33
CA ILE A 40 -0.51 26.13 0.97
C ILE A 40 -1.52 26.98 1.76
N ALA A 41 -1.31 28.29 1.84
CA ALA A 41 -2.22 29.20 2.54
C ALA A 41 -3.59 29.26 1.85
N LEU A 42 -3.62 29.30 0.51
CA LEU A 42 -4.85 29.27 -0.28
C LEU A 42 -5.65 28.02 0.03
N LEU A 43 -5.03 26.84 0.00
CA LEU A 43 -5.70 25.58 0.34
C LEU A 43 -6.13 25.55 1.80
N THR A 44 -5.31 26.04 2.72
CA THR A 44 -5.64 26.08 4.16
C THR A 44 -6.88 26.92 4.47
N VAL A 45 -7.16 27.96 3.68
CA VAL A 45 -8.28 28.89 3.94
C VAL A 45 -9.46 28.62 3.02
N VAL A 46 -9.23 28.55 1.72
CA VAL A 46 -10.28 28.42 0.70
C VAL A 46 -10.88 27.03 0.69
N PHE A 47 -10.06 25.98 0.88
CA PHE A 47 -10.53 24.62 0.78
C PHE A 47 -11.51 24.26 1.93
N PRO A 48 -11.23 24.55 3.21
CA PRO A 48 -12.23 24.44 4.28
C PRO A 48 -13.51 25.21 4.01
N ALA A 49 -13.43 26.44 3.49
CA ALA A 49 -14.60 27.25 3.18
C ALA A 49 -15.45 26.59 2.06
N LEU A 50 -14.81 26.04 1.04
CA LEU A 50 -15.47 25.29 -0.02
C LEU A 50 -16.13 24.02 0.53
N MET A 51 -15.42 23.25 1.37
CA MET A 51 -15.98 22.05 1.99
C MET A 51 -17.14 22.37 2.95
N GLN A 52 -17.07 23.52 3.64
CA GLN A 52 -18.16 24.03 4.46
C GLN A 52 -19.38 24.37 3.60
N PHE A 53 -19.17 25.04 2.46
CA PHE A 53 -20.23 25.31 1.49
C PHE A 53 -20.87 24.03 0.97
N THR A 54 -20.07 23.02 0.62
CA THR A 54 -20.54 21.69 0.20
C THR A 54 -21.34 21.01 1.31
N ALA A 55 -20.85 21.02 2.54
CA ALA A 55 -21.56 20.46 3.70
C ALA A 55 -22.92 21.14 3.89
N ASN A 56 -22.98 22.48 3.77
CA ASN A 56 -24.24 23.24 3.86
C ASN A 56 -25.21 22.95 2.70
N ILE A 57 -24.71 22.69 1.49
CA ILE A 57 -25.55 22.25 0.36
C ILE A 57 -26.12 20.86 0.65
N ALA A 58 -25.27 19.92 1.05
CA ALA A 58 -25.68 18.56 1.32
C ALA A 58 -26.74 18.51 2.43
N GLN A 59 -26.53 19.26 3.52
CA GLN A 59 -27.49 19.35 4.62
C GLN A 59 -28.83 19.95 4.18
N ARG A 60 -28.81 21.04 3.38
CA ARG A 60 -30.05 21.60 2.82
C ARG A 60 -30.78 20.64 1.88
N TRP A 61 -30.03 19.86 1.10
CA TRP A 61 -30.59 18.84 0.23
C TRP A 61 -31.27 17.73 1.04
N VAL A 62 -30.59 17.24 2.09
CA VAL A 62 -31.11 16.23 3.02
C VAL A 62 -32.36 16.70 3.74
N GLN A 63 -32.37 17.94 4.24
CA GLN A 63 -33.57 18.53 4.89
C GLN A 63 -34.77 18.64 3.95
N ARG A 64 -34.53 18.80 2.64
CA ARG A 64 -35.59 19.01 1.64
C ARG A 64 -36.11 17.71 1.03
N TRP A 65 -35.25 16.72 0.80
CA TRP A 65 -35.56 15.51 0.04
C TRP A 65 -35.49 14.22 0.89
N GLY A 66 -35.12 14.34 2.17
CA GLY A 66 -34.81 13.20 3.03
C GLY A 66 -33.38 12.68 2.82
N GLY A 67 -32.97 11.70 3.63
CA GLY A 67 -31.63 11.09 3.56
C GLY A 67 -30.66 11.53 4.65
N GLU A 68 -31.13 11.65 5.89
CA GLU A 68 -30.36 12.05 7.09
C GLU A 68 -29.02 11.32 7.21
N ILE A 69 -29.04 10.01 6.94
CA ILE A 69 -27.86 9.14 6.92
C ILE A 69 -26.75 9.68 6.01
N ILE A 70 -27.08 10.14 4.81
CA ILE A 70 -26.09 10.64 3.84
C ILE A 70 -25.51 11.97 4.34
N GLY A 71 -26.34 12.87 4.87
CA GLY A 71 -25.91 14.17 5.36
C GLY A 71 -24.97 14.08 6.56
N GLU A 72 -25.29 13.21 7.52
CA GLU A 72 -24.47 13.00 8.71
C GLU A 72 -23.13 12.33 8.39
N ARG A 73 -23.13 11.36 7.47
CA ARG A 73 -21.93 10.60 7.06
C ARG A 73 -21.01 11.38 6.14
N LEU A 74 -21.52 12.39 5.42
CA LEU A 74 -20.72 13.22 4.55
C LEU A 74 -19.77 14.16 5.32
N ILE A 75 -20.13 14.58 6.54
CA ILE A 75 -19.30 15.53 7.31
C ILE A 75 -17.95 14.91 7.72
N PRO A 76 -17.88 13.71 8.33
CA PRO A 76 -16.61 13.03 8.60
C PRO A 76 -15.77 12.79 7.33
N PHE A 77 -16.41 12.47 6.21
CA PHE A 77 -15.76 12.30 4.92
C PHE A 77 -15.06 13.60 4.47
N LEU A 78 -15.78 14.73 4.49
CA LEU A 78 -15.22 16.04 4.12
C LEU A 78 -14.10 16.47 5.07
N LEU A 79 -14.23 16.16 6.36
CA LEU A 79 -13.21 16.44 7.38
C LEU A 79 -11.86 15.79 7.04
N MET A 80 -11.84 14.53 6.59
CA MET A 80 -10.60 13.87 6.19
C MET A 80 -9.96 14.53 4.97
N ILE A 81 -10.78 14.84 3.95
CA ILE A 81 -10.28 15.47 2.71
C ILE A 81 -9.65 16.84 3.02
N VAL A 82 -10.26 17.62 3.93
CA VAL A 82 -9.68 18.89 4.39
C VAL A 82 -8.31 18.70 5.04
N GLY A 83 -8.15 17.66 5.86
CA GLY A 83 -6.87 17.32 6.48
C GLY A 83 -5.81 16.90 5.46
N PHE A 84 -6.17 16.06 4.50
CA PHE A 84 -5.21 15.51 3.54
C PHE A 84 -4.68 16.55 2.52
N PHE A 85 -5.56 17.43 2.02
CA PHE A 85 -5.23 18.27 0.85
C PHE A 85 -3.96 19.14 1.03
N PRO A 86 -3.80 19.92 2.12
CA PRO A 86 -2.60 20.71 2.32
C PRO A 86 -1.33 19.86 2.42
N ILE A 87 -1.43 18.63 2.93
CA ILE A 87 -0.29 17.72 3.12
C ILE A 87 0.25 17.21 1.80
N SER A 88 -0.56 17.14 0.74
CA SER A 88 -0.07 16.79 -0.60
C SER A 88 1.12 17.67 -1.07
N PHE A 89 1.23 18.90 -0.57
CA PHE A 89 2.37 19.79 -0.83
C PHE A 89 3.67 19.38 -0.13
N SER A 90 3.60 18.63 0.97
CA SER A 90 4.79 18.09 1.65
C SER A 90 5.62 17.19 0.73
N LEU A 91 4.95 16.49 -0.19
CA LEU A 91 5.62 15.68 -1.20
C LEU A 91 6.46 16.52 -2.15
N VAL A 92 5.88 17.60 -2.69
CA VAL A 92 6.57 18.51 -3.62
C VAL A 92 7.80 19.11 -2.95
N ILE A 93 7.66 19.61 -1.72
CA ILE A 93 8.77 20.18 -0.95
C ILE A 93 9.84 19.11 -0.70
N ALA A 94 9.46 17.90 -0.29
CA ALA A 94 10.39 16.81 -0.03
C ALA A 94 11.19 16.39 -1.27
N LEU A 95 10.56 16.40 -2.45
CA LEU A 95 11.24 16.08 -3.72
C LEU A 95 12.27 17.15 -4.09
N GLU A 96 11.93 18.43 -3.91
CA GLU A 96 12.84 19.55 -4.22
C GLU A 96 14.01 19.66 -3.24
N THR A 97 13.85 19.27 -1.97
CA THR A 97 14.89 19.49 -0.93
C THR A 97 16.23 18.80 -1.16
N PHE A 98 16.25 17.65 -1.86
CA PHE A 98 17.49 16.92 -2.16
C PHE A 98 17.90 17.06 -3.63
N VAL A 99 16.94 16.91 -4.54
CA VAL A 99 17.21 16.96 -5.98
C VAL A 99 17.47 18.39 -6.42
N GLY A 100 16.76 19.36 -5.84
CA GLY A 100 17.02 20.78 -6.10
C GLY A 100 18.40 21.21 -5.62
N GLU A 101 18.90 20.66 -4.51
CA GLU A 101 20.28 20.90 -4.08
C GLU A 101 21.30 20.21 -4.99
N LYS A 102 20.95 19.05 -5.55
CA LYS A 102 21.78 18.34 -6.53
C LYS A 102 21.91 19.15 -7.81
N GLU A 103 20.78 19.63 -8.34
CA GLU A 103 20.69 20.39 -9.57
C GLU A 103 21.37 21.77 -9.45
N ARG A 104 21.41 22.34 -8.24
CA ARG A 104 22.12 23.60 -7.93
C ARG A 104 23.59 23.41 -7.57
N SER A 105 24.12 22.17 -7.65
CA SER A 105 25.48 21.81 -7.23
C SER A 105 25.83 22.21 -5.79
N SER A 106 24.83 22.27 -4.90
CA SER A 106 25.00 22.63 -3.49
C SER A 106 25.02 21.43 -2.55
N LEU A 107 24.95 20.20 -3.08
CA LEU A 107 25.08 18.97 -2.29
C LEU A 107 26.51 18.74 -1.77
N GLU A 108 27.55 19.10 -2.53
CA GLU A 108 28.94 18.82 -2.14
C GLU A 108 29.34 19.52 -0.82
N PRO A 109 29.03 20.81 -0.59
CA PRO A 109 29.24 21.46 0.70
C PRO A 109 28.42 20.82 1.84
N LEU A 110 27.22 20.33 1.56
CA LEU A 110 26.34 19.67 2.53
C LEU A 110 26.94 18.33 2.99
N LEU A 111 27.53 17.58 2.07
CA LEU A 111 28.20 16.30 2.33
C LEU A 111 29.56 16.48 3.04
N ALA A 112 30.17 17.66 2.93
CA ALA A 112 31.39 18.02 3.66
C ALA A 112 31.13 18.46 5.12
N THR A 113 29.87 18.62 5.53
CA THR A 113 29.53 18.97 6.92
C THR A 113 29.80 17.80 7.89
N PRO A 114 30.18 18.07 9.16
CA PRO A 114 30.44 17.05 10.18
C PRO A 114 29.14 16.41 10.75
N LEU A 115 28.01 16.56 10.04
CA LEU A 115 26.74 15.95 10.39
C LEU A 115 26.78 14.44 10.07
N THR A 116 25.93 13.64 10.69
CA THR A 116 25.72 12.25 10.27
C THR A 116 24.67 12.14 9.16
N ASN A 117 24.62 11.01 8.43
CA ASN A 117 23.59 10.77 7.41
C ASN A 117 22.18 10.79 8.00
N GLY A 118 22.01 10.20 9.19
CA GLY A 118 20.73 10.22 9.91
C GLY A 118 20.34 11.63 10.36
N GLU A 119 21.29 12.44 10.82
CA GLU A 119 21.02 13.82 11.24
C GLU A 119 20.51 14.69 10.09
N LEU A 120 21.15 14.57 8.94
CA LEU A 120 20.79 15.31 7.74
C LEU A 120 19.45 14.84 7.17
N TYR A 121 19.23 13.52 7.13
CA TYR A 121 17.97 12.90 6.71
C TYR A 121 16.81 13.44 7.55
N TRP A 122 16.87 13.30 8.88
CA TRP A 122 15.82 13.78 9.77
C TRP A 122 15.62 15.29 9.68
N GLY A 123 16.72 16.06 9.56
CA GLY A 123 16.68 17.51 9.41
C GLY A 123 15.81 17.95 8.23
N LYS A 124 16.06 17.36 7.05
CA LYS A 124 15.34 17.68 5.79
C LYS A 124 13.94 17.08 5.73
N THR A 125 13.76 15.84 6.16
CA THR A 125 12.44 15.19 6.25
C THR A 125 11.49 16.00 7.13
N LEU A 126 11.92 16.39 8.33
CA LEU A 126 11.08 17.21 9.22
C LEU A 126 10.81 18.60 8.63
N ALA A 127 11.79 19.19 7.95
CA ALA A 127 11.61 20.50 7.33
C ALA A 127 10.55 20.51 6.23
N ALA A 128 10.52 19.47 5.39
CA ALA A 128 9.54 19.32 4.33
C ALA A 128 8.12 19.01 4.86
N MET A 129 8.03 18.34 6.00
CA MET A 129 6.77 17.90 6.60
C MET A 129 6.08 18.99 7.42
N ILE A 130 6.82 19.74 8.24
CA ILE A 130 6.24 20.63 9.26
C ILE A 130 5.32 21.71 8.66
N PRO A 131 5.72 22.49 7.62
CA PRO A 131 4.87 23.58 7.12
C PRO A 131 3.52 23.09 6.57
N PRO A 132 3.46 22.08 5.69
CA PRO A 132 2.20 21.53 5.19
C PRO A 132 1.36 20.83 6.28
N LEU A 133 2.00 20.20 7.27
CA LEU A 133 1.28 19.56 8.37
C LEU A 133 0.60 20.59 9.28
N ILE A 134 1.30 21.69 9.61
CA ILE A 134 0.70 22.82 10.34
C ILE A 134 -0.45 23.41 9.54
N ALA A 135 -0.26 23.62 8.23
CA ALA A 135 -1.29 24.12 7.33
C ALA A 135 -2.53 23.21 7.32
N SER A 136 -2.35 21.89 7.28
CA SER A 136 -3.43 20.91 7.41
C SER A 136 -4.20 21.03 8.73
N TYR A 137 -3.49 21.11 9.86
CA TYR A 137 -4.15 21.28 11.17
C TYR A 137 -4.88 22.61 11.30
N LEU A 138 -4.33 23.68 10.72
CA LEU A 138 -5.03 24.96 10.63
C LEU A 138 -6.29 24.84 9.77
N GLY A 139 -6.21 24.15 8.62
CA GLY A 139 -7.36 23.91 7.75
C GLY A 139 -8.46 23.10 8.43
N LEU A 140 -8.08 22.04 9.15
CA LEU A 140 -9.00 21.28 10.01
C LEU A 140 -9.63 22.17 11.08
N GLY A 141 -8.85 23.01 11.75
CA GLY A 141 -9.34 23.96 12.74
C GLY A 141 -10.37 24.95 12.17
N VAL A 142 -10.08 25.52 11.00
CA VAL A 142 -10.99 26.44 10.28
C VAL A 142 -12.27 25.71 9.88
N TYR A 143 -12.18 24.49 9.36
CA TYR A 143 -13.35 23.70 8.98
C TYR A 143 -14.21 23.33 10.18
N LEU A 144 -13.62 22.86 11.27
CA LEU A 144 -14.33 22.52 12.51
C LEU A 144 -15.02 23.74 13.13
N ALA A 145 -14.35 24.90 13.14
CA ALA A 145 -14.96 26.15 13.55
C ALA A 145 -16.16 26.50 12.65
N GLY A 146 -16.00 26.39 11.33
CA GLY A 146 -17.07 26.57 10.35
C GLY A 146 -18.28 25.69 10.63
N LEU A 147 -18.07 24.40 10.86
CA LEU A 147 -19.13 23.43 11.17
C LEU A 147 -19.83 23.76 12.49
N ARG A 148 -19.06 24.16 13.50
CA ARG A 148 -19.59 24.54 14.81
C ARG A 148 -20.52 25.74 14.72
N PHE A 149 -20.15 26.77 13.95
CA PHE A 149 -20.96 28.00 13.83
C PHE A 149 -22.14 27.86 12.89
N SER A 150 -22.03 27.07 11.82
CA SER A 150 -23.07 26.96 10.79
C SER A 150 -24.08 25.84 11.05
N LEU A 151 -23.59 24.65 11.41
CA LEU A 151 -24.41 23.44 11.56
C LEU A 151 -24.54 23.01 13.03
N GLY A 152 -23.83 23.67 13.96
CA GLY A 152 -23.80 23.28 15.37
C GLY A 152 -23.05 21.96 15.63
N TRP A 153 -22.46 21.35 14.60
CA TRP A 153 -21.84 20.03 14.66
C TRP A 153 -20.46 20.07 15.29
N THR A 154 -20.15 19.07 16.10
CA THR A 154 -18.82 18.84 16.69
C THR A 154 -18.44 17.37 16.52
N PRO A 155 -17.19 17.08 16.11
CA PRO A 155 -16.75 15.71 15.93
C PRO A 155 -16.67 14.98 17.28
N PRO A 156 -17.03 13.69 17.33
CA PRO A 156 -16.64 12.84 18.45
C PRO A 156 -15.12 12.88 18.67
N ILE A 157 -14.68 12.77 19.92
CA ILE A 157 -13.24 12.85 20.26
C ILE A 157 -12.42 11.77 19.55
N GLU A 158 -12.98 10.58 19.39
CA GLU A 158 -12.36 9.47 18.67
C GLU A 158 -12.10 9.85 17.19
N LEU A 159 -13.10 10.39 16.50
CA LEU A 159 -12.97 10.82 15.11
C LEU A 159 -11.90 11.92 14.97
N LEU A 160 -11.90 12.89 15.89
CA LEU A 160 -10.90 13.97 15.86
C LEU A 160 -9.48 13.43 16.05
N LEU A 161 -9.26 12.57 17.04
CA LEU A 161 -7.95 11.95 17.29
C LEU A 161 -7.51 11.12 16.10
N LEU A 162 -8.43 10.37 15.50
CA LEU A 162 -8.15 9.50 14.37
C LEU A 162 -7.81 10.29 13.11
N VAL A 163 -8.57 11.35 12.79
CA VAL A 163 -8.25 12.24 11.66
C VAL A 163 -6.88 12.86 11.84
N VAL A 164 -6.56 13.41 13.03
CA VAL A 164 -5.24 14.01 13.30
C VAL A 164 -4.12 12.97 13.18
N ALA A 165 -4.32 11.77 13.73
CA ALA A 165 -3.32 10.70 13.68
C ALA A 165 -3.08 10.20 12.26
N LEU A 166 -4.14 9.95 11.48
CA LEU A 166 -4.03 9.55 10.08
C LEU A 166 -3.35 10.63 9.25
N THR A 167 -3.83 11.87 9.35
CA THR A 167 -3.25 13.06 8.72
C THR A 167 -1.74 13.16 9.00
N THR A 168 -1.30 12.91 10.25
CA THR A 168 0.13 12.86 10.62
C THR A 168 0.86 11.70 9.92
N ALA A 169 0.29 10.50 9.99
CA ALA A 169 0.91 9.29 9.49
C ALA A 169 1.05 9.31 7.96
N GLU A 170 0.05 9.84 7.26
CA GLU A 170 0.08 10.08 5.82
C GLU A 170 1.16 11.08 5.43
N ALA A 171 1.30 12.19 6.17
CA ALA A 171 2.39 13.16 5.96
C ALA A 171 3.76 12.49 6.08
N LEU A 172 3.94 11.70 7.14
CA LEU A 172 5.19 10.97 7.38
C LEU A 172 5.50 9.98 6.25
N VAL A 173 4.52 9.21 5.80
CA VAL A 173 4.68 8.25 4.70
C VAL A 173 4.99 8.97 3.40
N MET A 174 4.25 10.03 3.07
CA MET A 174 4.46 10.80 1.84
C MET A 174 5.85 11.43 1.81
N VAL A 175 6.26 12.12 2.87
CA VAL A 175 7.57 12.77 2.92
C VAL A 175 8.69 11.74 2.93
N SER A 176 8.60 10.68 3.73
CA SER A 176 9.63 9.63 3.77
C SER A 176 9.77 8.93 2.41
N GLY A 177 8.65 8.65 1.74
CA GLY A 177 8.62 8.11 0.38
C GLY A 177 9.24 9.06 -0.64
N ALA A 178 8.86 10.35 -0.61
CA ALA A 178 9.45 11.36 -1.49
C ALA A 178 10.94 11.52 -1.27
N VAL A 179 11.42 11.55 -0.03
CA VAL A 179 12.86 11.68 0.26
C VAL A 179 13.64 10.47 -0.27
N VAL A 180 13.08 9.26 -0.16
CA VAL A 180 13.72 8.07 -0.74
C VAL A 180 13.81 8.19 -2.26
N ILE A 181 12.71 8.57 -2.92
CA ILE A 181 12.69 8.72 -4.38
C ILE A 181 13.63 9.85 -4.81
N SER A 182 13.56 11.00 -4.14
CA SER A 182 14.34 12.19 -4.47
C SER A 182 15.84 11.92 -4.34
N SER A 183 16.26 11.17 -3.31
CA SER A 183 17.66 10.76 -3.14
C SER A 183 18.20 9.93 -4.30
N GLN A 184 17.34 9.19 -5.02
CA GLN A 184 17.76 8.36 -6.15
C GLN A 184 17.69 9.10 -7.49
N THR A 185 16.94 10.20 -7.59
CA THR A 185 16.75 10.93 -8.84
C THR A 185 17.81 12.00 -9.10
N THR A 186 18.09 12.26 -10.37
CA THR A 186 19.11 13.22 -10.82
C THR A 186 18.55 14.60 -11.14
N SER A 187 17.28 14.70 -11.54
CA SER A 187 16.63 15.96 -11.94
C SER A 187 15.28 16.17 -11.25
N VAL A 188 14.94 17.42 -10.95
CA VAL A 188 13.67 17.75 -10.27
C VAL A 188 12.48 17.32 -11.13
N ARG A 189 12.60 17.39 -12.46
CA ARG A 189 11.57 16.92 -13.39
C ARG A 189 11.32 15.41 -13.28
N ALA A 190 12.38 14.60 -13.23
CA ALA A 190 12.24 13.15 -13.07
C ALA A 190 11.63 12.81 -11.70
N ALA A 191 12.07 13.50 -10.64
CA ALA A 191 11.52 13.36 -9.29
C ALA A 191 10.01 13.65 -9.26
N ASN A 192 9.55 14.71 -9.94
CA ASN A 192 8.13 15.05 -10.03
C ASN A 192 7.29 14.01 -10.79
N ILE A 193 7.83 13.36 -11.83
CA ILE A 193 7.15 12.24 -12.49
C ILE A 193 7.06 11.05 -11.54
N LEU A 194 8.15 10.75 -10.84
CA LEU A 194 8.23 9.65 -9.87
C LEU A 194 7.41 9.93 -8.60
N ALA A 195 7.06 11.18 -8.31
CA ALA A 195 6.13 11.56 -7.25
C ALA A 195 4.80 10.78 -7.33
N SER A 196 4.36 10.46 -8.54
CA SER A 196 3.14 9.68 -8.79
C SER A 196 3.16 8.31 -8.11
N PHE A 197 4.33 7.70 -7.90
CA PHE A 197 4.50 6.44 -7.17
C PHE A 197 4.11 6.56 -5.68
N VAL A 198 4.12 7.78 -5.13
CA VAL A 198 3.67 8.07 -3.76
C VAL A 198 2.24 8.62 -3.77
N ILE A 199 1.92 9.57 -4.66
CA ILE A 199 0.60 10.22 -4.70
C ILE A 199 -0.52 9.21 -4.98
N ILE A 200 -0.35 8.32 -5.98
CA ILE A 200 -1.44 7.44 -6.42
C ILE A 200 -1.82 6.43 -5.33
N PRO A 201 -0.89 5.69 -4.69
CA PRO A 201 -1.26 4.81 -3.58
C PRO A 201 -1.88 5.56 -2.40
N MET A 202 -1.35 6.75 -2.07
CA MET A 202 -1.88 7.55 -0.97
C MET A 202 -3.28 8.08 -1.28
N SER A 203 -3.56 8.52 -2.50
CA SER A 203 -4.91 8.96 -2.87
C SER A 203 -5.93 7.82 -2.88
N LEU A 204 -5.52 6.60 -3.26
CA LEU A 204 -6.37 5.41 -3.14
C LEU A 204 -6.61 5.05 -1.67
N LEU A 205 -5.60 5.20 -0.80
CA LEU A 205 -5.74 4.98 0.63
C LEU A 205 -6.72 5.98 1.26
N VAL A 206 -6.54 7.28 0.99
CA VAL A 206 -7.45 8.34 1.47
C VAL A 206 -8.87 8.09 0.98
N GLN A 207 -9.06 7.65 -0.27
CA GLN A 207 -10.38 7.28 -0.79
C GLN A 207 -10.98 6.09 -0.03
N ALA A 208 -10.19 5.06 0.25
CA ALA A 208 -10.65 3.91 1.03
C ALA A 208 -11.04 4.31 2.47
N GLU A 209 -10.21 5.10 3.14
CA GLU A 209 -10.50 5.63 4.49
C GLU A 209 -11.77 6.49 4.48
N SER A 210 -11.91 7.33 3.46
CA SER A 210 -13.07 8.19 3.22
C SER A 210 -14.37 7.39 3.07
N ILE A 211 -14.34 6.28 2.32
CA ILE A 211 -15.47 5.35 2.21
C ILE A 211 -15.77 4.73 3.58
N ILE A 212 -14.76 4.25 4.31
CA ILE A 212 -14.95 3.64 5.64
C ILE A 212 -15.57 4.62 6.64
N MET A 213 -15.13 5.88 6.64
CA MET A 213 -15.74 6.94 7.46
C MET A 213 -17.18 7.22 7.09
N PHE A 214 -17.51 7.16 5.79
CA PHE A 214 -18.90 7.25 5.34
C PHE A 214 -19.76 6.12 5.91
N TRP A 215 -19.21 4.93 6.16
CA TRP A 215 -19.94 3.84 6.84
C TRP A 215 -19.91 3.94 8.38
N ALA A 216 -19.35 5.01 8.94
CA ALA A 216 -19.21 5.27 10.37
C ALA A 216 -18.50 4.14 11.16
N ASN A 217 -17.61 3.40 10.51
CA ASN A 217 -16.85 2.33 11.14
C ASN A 217 -15.42 2.76 11.49
N TYR A 218 -15.27 3.56 12.54
CA TYR A 218 -13.97 4.13 12.94
C TYR A 218 -12.97 3.10 13.44
N GLY A 219 -13.43 1.93 13.92
CA GLY A 219 -12.56 0.85 14.40
C GLY A 219 -11.60 0.33 13.33
N VAL A 220 -12.05 0.28 12.07
CA VAL A 220 -11.22 -0.19 10.95
C VAL A 220 -10.08 0.79 10.65
N LEU A 221 -10.30 2.09 10.85
CA LEU A 221 -9.32 3.12 10.54
C LEU A 221 -8.08 3.08 11.46
N TRP A 222 -8.21 2.52 12.66
CA TRP A 222 -7.05 2.26 13.53
C TRP A 222 -6.07 1.25 12.91
N TRP A 223 -6.58 0.28 12.14
CA TRP A 223 -5.72 -0.65 11.39
C TRP A 223 -5.01 0.02 10.23
N PHE A 224 -5.68 0.96 9.55
CA PHE A 224 -5.05 1.81 8.53
C PHE A 224 -3.93 2.65 9.13
N LEU A 225 -4.17 3.27 10.29
CA LEU A 225 -3.14 4.01 11.02
C LEU A 225 -1.95 3.09 11.37
N ALA A 226 -2.20 1.90 11.90
CA ALA A 226 -1.13 0.94 12.22
C ALA A 226 -0.34 0.51 10.97
N ALA A 227 -1.02 0.32 9.84
CA ALA A 227 -0.39 0.00 8.56
C ALA A 227 0.48 1.17 8.05
N LEU A 228 -0.02 2.41 8.10
CA LEU A 228 0.72 3.62 7.75
C LEU A 228 1.96 3.82 8.63
N LEU A 229 1.84 3.62 9.94
CA LEU A 229 2.98 3.72 10.86
C LEU A 229 4.03 2.64 10.57
N THR A 230 3.59 1.42 10.25
CA THR A 230 4.48 0.33 9.84
C THR A 230 5.20 0.67 8.53
N ALA A 231 4.46 1.14 7.52
CA ALA A 231 5.02 1.59 6.25
C ALA A 231 6.03 2.74 6.46
N ASN A 232 5.71 3.69 7.32
CA ASN A 232 6.60 4.79 7.66
C ASN A 232 7.92 4.29 8.28
N VAL A 233 7.87 3.35 9.23
CA VAL A 233 9.09 2.76 9.81
C VAL A 233 9.94 2.09 8.73
N LEU A 234 9.32 1.39 7.77
CA LEU A 234 10.02 0.78 6.65
C LEU A 234 10.67 1.83 5.73
N LEU A 235 9.91 2.86 5.33
CA LEU A 235 10.38 3.94 4.46
C LEU A 235 11.51 4.76 5.10
N VAL A 236 11.40 5.10 6.39
CA VAL A 236 12.44 5.82 7.13
C VAL A 236 13.71 4.99 7.22
N ARG A 237 13.60 3.69 7.57
CA ARG A 237 14.76 2.79 7.62
C ARG A 237 15.41 2.64 6.25
N MET A 238 14.60 2.55 5.19
CA MET A 238 15.07 2.53 3.80
C MET A 238 15.81 3.82 3.48
N GLY A 239 15.19 4.98 3.71
CA GLY A 239 15.77 6.29 3.43
C GLY A 239 17.13 6.48 4.09
N ILE A 240 17.26 6.14 5.38
CA ILE A 240 18.54 6.25 6.10
C ILE A 240 19.60 5.31 5.52
N ARG A 241 19.24 4.10 5.06
CA ARG A 241 20.19 3.14 4.47
C ARG A 241 20.64 3.53 3.06
N LEU A 242 19.71 4.00 2.23
CA LEU A 242 20.01 4.49 0.89
C LEU A 242 20.76 5.82 0.90
N PHE A 243 20.65 6.58 1.98
CA PHE A 243 21.41 7.81 2.18
C PHE A 243 22.88 7.51 2.50
N ASN A 244 23.61 6.97 1.51
CA ASN A 244 25.06 6.87 1.51
C ASN A 244 25.64 8.02 0.67
N ARG A 245 26.48 8.86 1.30
CA ARG A 245 27.09 10.04 0.68
C ARG A 245 27.85 9.73 -0.61
N GLU A 246 28.48 8.56 -0.66
CA GLU A 246 29.28 8.08 -1.78
C GLU A 246 28.42 7.61 -2.95
N GLU A 247 27.21 7.09 -2.68
CA GLU A 247 26.28 6.57 -3.70
C GLU A 247 25.45 7.71 -4.31
N LEU A 248 25.18 8.78 -3.55
CA LEU A 248 24.55 10.01 -4.05
C LEU A 248 25.37 10.72 -5.15
N LEU A 249 26.70 10.56 -5.10
CA LEU A 249 27.68 11.07 -6.07
C LEU A 249 27.98 10.05 -7.18
N GLY A 250 27.65 8.77 -6.96
CA GLY A 250 28.00 7.64 -7.81
C GLY A 250 26.89 7.19 -8.76
N ARG A 251 26.83 7.84 -9.93
CA ARG A 251 26.45 7.29 -11.25
C ARG A 251 25.00 6.87 -11.60
N ASP A 252 24.61 7.39 -12.77
CA ASP A 252 24.00 6.72 -13.93
C ASP A 252 22.57 6.15 -13.83
N ILE A 253 21.59 6.97 -13.44
CA ILE A 253 20.21 6.75 -13.94
C ILE A 253 19.96 7.47 -15.28
N ASP A 254 20.86 8.38 -15.68
CA ASP A 254 20.63 9.27 -16.82
C ASP A 254 20.73 8.60 -18.20
N GLN A 255 21.16 7.33 -18.29
CA GLN A 255 21.18 6.58 -19.56
C GLN A 255 20.47 5.22 -19.42
N LEU A 256 19.21 5.18 -19.86
CA LEU A 256 18.46 3.95 -20.08
C LEU A 256 19.07 3.15 -21.24
N ASP A 257 20.11 2.35 -20.98
CA ASP A 257 20.58 1.36 -21.94
C ASP A 257 19.65 0.13 -21.92
N VAL A 258 18.53 0.24 -22.64
CA VAL A 258 17.52 -0.81 -22.80
C VAL A 258 18.16 -2.12 -23.27
N LYS A 259 19.20 -2.05 -24.11
CA LYS A 259 19.90 -3.24 -24.61
C LYS A 259 20.70 -3.92 -23.51
N LYS A 260 21.32 -3.17 -22.59
CA LYS A 260 22.01 -3.71 -21.42
C LYS A 260 21.02 -4.27 -20.39
N ALA A 261 19.92 -3.56 -20.14
CA ALA A 261 18.85 -4.03 -19.25
C ALA A 261 18.22 -5.33 -19.77
N TRP A 262 17.91 -5.41 -21.07
CA TRP A 262 17.39 -6.61 -21.71
C TRP A 262 18.39 -7.77 -21.67
N ARG A 263 19.68 -7.53 -21.94
CA ARG A 263 20.72 -8.56 -21.82
C ARG A 263 20.85 -9.08 -20.39
N ALA A 264 20.78 -8.20 -19.39
CA ALA A 264 20.81 -8.61 -17.98
C ALA A 264 19.56 -9.42 -17.62
N PHE A 265 18.37 -8.95 -17.98
CA PHE A 265 17.11 -9.65 -17.79
C PHE A 265 17.12 -11.03 -18.46
N ALA A 266 17.47 -11.10 -19.75
CA ALA A 266 17.59 -12.35 -20.48
C ALA A 266 18.64 -13.27 -19.86
N GLY A 267 19.75 -12.72 -19.35
CA GLY A 267 20.76 -13.44 -18.59
C GLY A 267 20.20 -14.08 -17.31
N PHE A 268 19.41 -13.34 -16.52
CA PHE A 268 18.76 -13.87 -15.32
C PHE A 268 17.63 -14.87 -15.65
N PHE A 269 16.87 -14.62 -16.71
CA PHE A 269 15.77 -15.48 -17.12
C PHE A 269 16.27 -16.80 -17.72
N LEU A 270 17.22 -16.75 -18.65
CA LEU A 270 17.76 -17.93 -19.34
C LEU A 270 18.85 -18.64 -18.53
N GLY A 271 19.62 -17.90 -17.73
CA GLY A 271 20.67 -18.44 -16.87
C GLY A 271 20.14 -19.33 -15.75
N ALA A 272 20.96 -20.28 -15.31
CA ALA A 272 20.68 -21.06 -14.11
C ALA A 272 21.10 -20.25 -12.87
N HIS A 273 20.24 -20.24 -11.85
CA HIS A 273 20.49 -19.52 -10.61
C HIS A 273 21.59 -20.19 -9.80
N GLY A 274 22.79 -19.61 -9.84
CA GLY A 274 23.97 -20.09 -9.10
C GLY A 274 24.76 -21.15 -9.87
N ARG A 275 26.05 -20.85 -10.14
CA ARG A 275 27.18 -21.69 -10.63
C ARG A 275 26.93 -22.82 -11.66
N SER A 276 25.72 -22.97 -12.19
CA SER A 276 25.39 -24.00 -13.18
C SER A 276 25.45 -23.39 -14.58
N THR A 277 26.31 -23.94 -15.42
CA THR A 277 26.47 -23.59 -16.84
C THR A 277 25.40 -24.22 -17.72
N ALA A 278 24.36 -24.83 -17.13
CA ALA A 278 23.32 -25.55 -17.84
C ALA A 278 22.46 -24.64 -18.72
N ARG A 279 22.31 -25.01 -20.00
CA ARG A 279 21.44 -24.34 -20.98
C ARG A 279 19.98 -24.32 -20.52
N PHE A 280 19.22 -23.34 -20.99
CA PHE A 280 17.78 -23.22 -20.70
C PHE A 280 17.03 -24.46 -21.21
N SER A 281 16.20 -25.05 -20.34
CA SER A 281 15.37 -26.21 -20.64
C SER A 281 14.15 -26.19 -19.73
N ILE A 282 12.98 -26.57 -20.26
CA ILE A 282 11.74 -26.66 -19.48
C ILE A 282 11.92 -27.63 -18.30
N ALA A 283 12.61 -28.75 -18.51
CA ALA A 283 12.92 -29.71 -17.44
C ALA A 283 13.80 -29.08 -16.35
N ARG A 284 14.75 -28.20 -16.71
CA ARG A 284 15.57 -27.44 -15.74
C ARG A 284 14.70 -26.48 -14.93
N VAL A 285 13.75 -25.81 -15.58
CA VAL A 285 12.85 -24.85 -14.91
C VAL A 285 12.05 -25.55 -13.81
N TYR A 286 11.41 -26.68 -14.13
CA TYR A 286 10.62 -27.43 -13.13
C TYR A 286 11.48 -28.16 -12.08
N ARG A 287 12.61 -28.77 -12.47
CA ARG A 287 13.42 -29.57 -11.53
C ARG A 287 14.38 -28.74 -10.67
N HIS A 288 14.78 -27.55 -11.12
CA HIS A 288 15.83 -26.77 -10.47
C HIS A 288 15.45 -25.32 -10.22
N ASP A 289 15.04 -24.57 -11.25
CA ASP A 289 14.82 -23.12 -11.11
C ASP A 289 13.64 -22.83 -10.15
N ILE A 290 12.46 -23.43 -10.37
CA ILE A 290 11.27 -23.18 -9.53
C ILE A 290 11.51 -23.58 -8.06
N PRO A 291 11.98 -24.80 -7.73
CA PRO A 291 12.25 -25.16 -6.34
C PRO A 291 13.25 -24.23 -5.65
N LEU A 292 14.28 -23.78 -6.37
CA LEU A 292 15.27 -22.85 -5.82
C LEU A 292 14.67 -21.46 -5.59
N ILE A 293 13.88 -20.94 -6.53
CA ILE A 293 13.19 -19.65 -6.40
C ILE A 293 12.24 -19.70 -5.20
N LEU A 294 11.46 -20.77 -5.03
CA LEU A 294 10.57 -20.95 -3.87
C LEU A 294 11.36 -21.00 -2.56
N ARG A 295 12.45 -21.78 -2.51
CA ARG A 295 13.31 -21.88 -1.31
C ARG A 295 13.94 -20.54 -0.92
N ARG A 296 14.37 -19.74 -1.90
CA ARG A 296 14.93 -18.39 -1.66
C ARG A 296 13.87 -17.39 -1.18
N ASN A 297 12.59 -17.66 -1.47
CA ASN A 297 11.48 -16.78 -1.15
C ASN A 297 10.57 -17.34 -0.04
N LEU A 298 11.08 -18.27 0.79
CA LEU A 298 10.31 -18.81 1.92
C LEU A 298 9.87 -17.75 2.92
N VAL A 299 10.69 -16.71 3.15
CA VAL A 299 10.32 -15.62 4.05
C VAL A 299 9.15 -14.79 3.48
N PRO A 300 9.21 -14.27 2.24
CA PRO A 300 8.04 -13.67 1.59
C PRO A 300 6.80 -14.57 1.59
N ILE A 301 6.96 -15.86 1.28
CA ILE A 301 5.85 -16.83 1.28
C ILE A 301 5.25 -16.95 2.68
N LEU A 302 6.08 -17.10 3.72
CA LEU A 302 5.63 -17.19 5.10
C LEU A 302 4.89 -15.92 5.54
N VAL A 303 5.40 -14.74 5.18
CA VAL A 303 4.72 -13.47 5.45
C VAL A 303 3.33 -13.46 4.82
N VAL A 304 3.22 -13.81 3.53
CA VAL A 304 1.91 -13.85 2.84
C VAL A 304 0.97 -14.87 3.50
N VAL A 305 1.44 -16.10 3.80
CA VAL A 305 0.66 -17.13 4.49
C VAL A 305 0.12 -16.60 5.83
N LEU A 306 0.98 -16.03 6.67
CA LEU A 306 0.59 -15.49 7.96
C LEU A 306 -0.45 -14.36 7.82
N THR A 307 -0.28 -13.49 6.83
CA THR A 307 -1.27 -12.43 6.55
C THR A 307 -2.61 -13.00 6.08
N GLN A 308 -2.62 -14.10 5.31
CA GLN A 308 -3.87 -14.75 4.90
C GLN A 308 -4.57 -15.47 6.06
N VAL A 309 -3.82 -16.13 6.93
CA VAL A 309 -4.38 -16.71 8.16
C VAL A 309 -5.01 -15.62 9.02
N ALA A 310 -4.33 -14.47 9.20
CA ALA A 310 -4.89 -13.34 9.91
C ALA A 310 -6.16 -12.80 9.25
N ALA A 311 -6.19 -12.66 7.92
CA ALA A 311 -7.38 -12.22 7.18
C ALA A 311 -8.57 -13.16 7.38
N TYR A 312 -8.33 -14.48 7.33
CA TYR A 312 -9.36 -15.49 7.58
C TYR A 312 -9.93 -15.38 9.00
N VAL A 313 -9.07 -15.26 10.01
CA VAL A 313 -9.49 -15.11 11.42
C VAL A 313 -10.27 -13.83 11.63
N VAL A 314 -9.84 -12.73 11.02
CA VAL A 314 -10.58 -11.45 11.05
C VAL A 314 -11.95 -11.64 10.40
N GLY A 315 -12.01 -12.23 9.21
CA GLY A 315 -13.27 -12.54 8.51
C GLY A 315 -14.23 -13.33 9.38
N TRP A 316 -13.74 -14.39 10.03
CA TRP A 316 -14.53 -15.18 10.97
C TRP A 316 -15.05 -14.34 12.14
N GLY A 317 -14.21 -13.54 12.78
CA GLY A 317 -14.63 -12.69 13.89
C GLY A 317 -15.68 -11.63 13.49
N TYR A 318 -15.72 -11.23 12.22
CA TYR A 318 -16.80 -10.39 11.69
C TYR A 318 -18.12 -11.16 11.53
N ALA A 319 -18.10 -12.48 11.33
CA ALA A 319 -19.31 -13.27 11.20
C ALA A 319 -20.14 -13.24 12.49
N ASP A 320 -19.49 -13.39 13.64
CA ASP A 320 -20.13 -13.33 14.96
C ASP A 320 -20.77 -11.95 15.23
N ARG A 321 -20.20 -10.89 14.67
CA ARG A 321 -20.69 -9.51 14.87
C ARG A 321 -21.79 -9.11 13.91
N TYR A 322 -21.83 -9.72 12.73
CA TYR A 322 -22.76 -9.40 11.65
C TYR A 322 -23.42 -10.68 11.11
N PRO A 323 -24.23 -11.39 11.92
CA PRO A 323 -24.93 -12.57 11.47
C PRO A 323 -25.93 -12.26 10.35
N PHE A 324 -26.16 -13.24 9.48
CA PHE A 324 -27.26 -13.15 8.54
C PHE A 324 -28.61 -13.08 9.26
N PRO A 325 -29.57 -12.28 8.75
CA PRO A 325 -30.96 -12.33 9.20
C PRO A 325 -31.53 -13.74 9.05
N ASP A 326 -32.37 -14.15 10.01
CA ASP A 326 -33.03 -15.45 9.98
C ASP A 326 -33.81 -15.65 8.67
N GLY A 327 -33.62 -16.81 8.04
CA GLY A 327 -34.31 -17.18 6.80
C GLY A 327 -33.77 -16.52 5.52
N LEU A 328 -32.68 -15.73 5.58
CA LEU A 328 -32.06 -15.16 4.38
C LEU A 328 -31.34 -16.21 3.53
N VAL A 329 -30.72 -17.20 4.17
CA VAL A 329 -29.91 -18.23 3.51
C VAL A 329 -30.64 -19.56 3.57
N ASP A 330 -31.07 -20.04 2.42
CA ASP A 330 -31.47 -21.44 2.25
C ASP A 330 -30.21 -22.28 2.02
N LEU A 331 -30.06 -23.35 2.81
CA LEU A 331 -28.92 -24.26 2.69
C LEU A 331 -29.11 -25.27 1.56
N THR A 332 -30.33 -25.40 1.01
CA THR A 332 -30.59 -26.29 -0.11
C THR A 332 -30.14 -25.65 -1.41
N VAL A 333 -29.28 -26.36 -2.16
CA VAL A 333 -28.77 -25.88 -3.45
C VAL A 333 -29.44 -26.65 -4.58
N PRO A 334 -30.36 -26.03 -5.34
CA PRO A 334 -30.99 -26.67 -6.50
C PRO A 334 -29.98 -27.19 -7.53
N ASP A 335 -30.31 -28.28 -8.22
CA ASP A 335 -29.47 -28.85 -9.29
C ASP A 335 -29.18 -27.87 -10.45
N ASP A 336 -30.06 -26.89 -10.65
CA ASP A 336 -29.96 -25.84 -11.65
C ASP A 336 -29.37 -24.52 -11.12
N ALA A 337 -28.99 -24.45 -9.85
CA ALA A 337 -28.48 -23.23 -9.20
C ALA A 337 -27.27 -22.64 -9.93
N PHE A 338 -26.42 -23.48 -10.49
CA PHE A 338 -25.23 -23.07 -11.24
C PHE A 338 -25.47 -22.88 -12.75
N GLN A 339 -26.65 -23.25 -13.27
CA GLN A 339 -27.02 -23.12 -14.67
C GLN A 339 -27.72 -21.78 -14.97
N ASN A 340 -28.44 -21.24 -13.98
CA ASN A 340 -29.31 -20.06 -14.12
C ASN A 340 -28.75 -18.79 -13.45
N LEU A 341 -27.43 -18.71 -13.22
CA LEU A 341 -26.85 -17.53 -12.59
C LEU A 341 -26.95 -16.31 -13.53
N PRO A 342 -27.52 -15.18 -13.07
CA PRO A 342 -27.60 -13.97 -13.87
C PRO A 342 -26.20 -13.51 -14.24
N ASP A 343 -26.01 -13.09 -15.50
CA ASP A 343 -24.83 -12.35 -15.94
C ASP A 343 -24.79 -10.99 -15.21
N MET A 344 -24.35 -11.00 -13.96
CA MET A 344 -24.01 -9.80 -13.23
C MET A 344 -22.68 -9.34 -13.82
N GLY A 345 -22.70 -8.42 -14.79
CA GLY A 345 -21.55 -8.02 -15.64
C GLY A 345 -20.26 -7.54 -14.93
N ILE A 346 -20.19 -7.66 -13.60
CA ILE A 346 -19.02 -7.46 -12.74
C ILE A 346 -18.32 -8.81 -12.40
N LEU A 347 -19.07 -9.92 -12.33
CA LEU A 347 -18.55 -11.27 -12.05
C LEU A 347 -18.30 -12.04 -13.35
N PRO A 348 -17.26 -12.88 -13.44
CA PRO A 348 -17.02 -13.70 -14.62
C PRO A 348 -18.15 -14.73 -14.78
N SER A 349 -18.48 -15.08 -16.03
CA SER A 349 -19.36 -16.22 -16.29
C SER A 349 -18.73 -17.50 -15.74
N ILE A 350 -19.54 -18.48 -15.32
CA ILE A 350 -19.07 -19.78 -14.82
C ILE A 350 -18.54 -20.61 -15.98
N SER A 351 -17.36 -20.25 -16.44
CA SER A 351 -16.62 -20.95 -17.47
C SER A 351 -15.13 -20.80 -17.22
N VAL A 352 -14.37 -21.81 -17.65
CA VAL A 352 -12.97 -21.97 -17.25
C VAL A 352 -12.12 -20.78 -17.69
N LEU A 353 -12.29 -20.31 -18.93
CA LEU A 353 -11.46 -19.23 -19.49
C LEU A 353 -11.70 -17.87 -18.80
N PRO A 354 -12.93 -17.36 -18.64
CA PRO A 354 -13.20 -16.11 -17.91
C PRO A 354 -12.67 -16.11 -16.47
N ILE A 355 -12.87 -17.19 -15.71
CA ILE A 355 -12.35 -17.31 -14.33
C ILE A 355 -10.81 -17.27 -14.35
N MET A 356 -10.18 -18.06 -15.22
CA MET A 356 -8.73 -18.07 -15.38
C MET A 356 -8.19 -16.67 -15.75
N PHE A 357 -8.77 -16.00 -16.74
CA PHE A 357 -8.34 -14.66 -17.17
C PHE A 357 -8.59 -13.60 -16.09
N HIS A 358 -9.68 -13.71 -15.34
CA HIS A 358 -9.96 -12.84 -14.20
C HIS A 358 -8.86 -12.95 -13.16
N ASN A 359 -8.56 -14.17 -12.69
CA ASN A 359 -7.53 -14.41 -11.68
C ASN A 359 -6.13 -14.03 -12.18
N LEU A 360 -5.83 -14.32 -13.44
CA LEU A 360 -4.58 -13.88 -14.08
C LEU A 360 -4.44 -12.36 -14.08
N ARG A 361 -5.51 -11.64 -14.45
CA ARG A 361 -5.56 -10.17 -14.48
C ARG A 361 -5.38 -9.59 -13.08
N VAL A 362 -6.07 -10.14 -12.08
CA VAL A 362 -5.96 -9.71 -10.68
C VAL A 362 -4.54 -9.89 -10.17
N LEU A 363 -3.91 -11.05 -10.36
CA LEU A 363 -2.53 -11.29 -9.93
C LEU A 363 -1.52 -10.41 -10.68
N THR A 364 -1.74 -10.17 -11.97
CA THR A 364 -0.88 -9.28 -12.77
C THR A 364 -0.98 -7.84 -12.26
N LEU A 365 -2.20 -7.35 -12.03
CA LEU A 365 -2.42 -6.02 -11.48
C LEU A 365 -1.86 -5.90 -10.06
N ALA A 366 -2.03 -6.93 -9.22
CA ALA A 366 -1.46 -6.98 -7.88
C ALA A 366 0.07 -6.94 -7.92
N ALA A 367 0.71 -7.66 -8.86
CA ALA A 367 2.16 -7.60 -9.04
C ALA A 367 2.65 -6.23 -9.51
N LEU A 368 1.93 -5.59 -10.44
CA LEU A 368 2.20 -4.23 -10.88
C LEU A 368 2.07 -3.25 -9.70
N LEU A 369 0.92 -3.21 -9.02
CA LEU A 369 0.71 -2.36 -7.85
C LEU A 369 1.70 -2.65 -6.71
N GLY A 370 2.13 -3.91 -6.57
CA GLY A 370 3.21 -4.33 -5.69
C GLY A 370 4.52 -3.60 -5.98
N LEU A 371 4.89 -3.44 -7.25
CA LEU A 371 6.10 -2.68 -7.63
C LEU A 371 6.05 -1.23 -7.14
N PHE A 372 4.89 -0.57 -7.24
CA PHE A 372 4.70 0.83 -6.81
C PHE A 372 4.55 0.99 -5.29
N SER A 373 4.25 -0.08 -4.57
CA SER A 373 3.95 -0.05 -3.12
C SER A 373 4.97 -0.80 -2.26
N PHE A 374 6.17 -1.02 -2.79
CA PHE A 374 7.21 -1.83 -2.13
C PHE A 374 6.70 -3.23 -1.71
N GLY A 375 5.77 -3.77 -2.49
CA GLY A 375 5.21 -5.12 -2.38
C GLY A 375 3.96 -5.22 -1.51
N THR A 376 3.58 -4.17 -0.77
CA THR A 376 2.49 -4.24 0.21
C THR A 376 1.12 -4.40 -0.44
N MET A 377 0.83 -3.67 -1.54
CA MET A 377 -0.48 -3.75 -2.20
C MET A 377 -0.78 -5.14 -2.76
N ALA A 378 0.24 -5.87 -3.20
CA ALA A 378 0.06 -7.25 -3.67
C ALA A 378 -0.51 -8.15 -2.55
N ALA A 379 -0.01 -7.97 -1.32
CA ALA A 379 -0.49 -8.71 -0.15
C ALA A 379 -1.89 -8.24 0.29
N VAL A 380 -2.13 -6.93 0.33
CA VAL A 380 -3.41 -6.33 0.76
C VAL A 380 -4.58 -6.78 -0.11
N LEU A 381 -4.40 -6.80 -1.43
CA LEU A 381 -5.47 -7.22 -2.35
C LEU A 381 -5.92 -8.67 -2.13
N LEU A 382 -5.04 -9.53 -1.63
CA LEU A 382 -5.36 -10.92 -1.33
C LEU A 382 -6.10 -11.09 0.01
N LEU A 383 -6.01 -10.11 0.91
CA LEU A 383 -6.69 -10.19 2.22
C LEU A 383 -8.21 -10.19 2.07
N ILE A 384 -8.75 -9.45 1.09
CA ILE A 384 -10.21 -9.29 0.93
C ILE A 384 -10.88 -10.63 0.60
N PRO A 385 -10.49 -11.38 -0.47
CA PRO A 385 -11.11 -12.67 -0.75
C PRO A 385 -11.00 -13.66 0.41
N VAL A 386 -9.86 -13.71 1.09
CA VAL A 386 -9.65 -14.65 2.20
C VAL A 386 -10.46 -14.26 3.44
N ALA A 387 -10.62 -12.97 3.72
CA ALA A 387 -11.51 -12.49 4.78
C ALA A 387 -12.98 -12.79 4.46
N ILE A 388 -13.39 -12.68 3.19
CA ILE A 388 -14.74 -13.08 2.75
C ILE A 388 -14.95 -14.57 2.99
N ILE A 389 -13.99 -15.42 2.63
CA ILE A 389 -14.05 -16.87 2.91
C ILE A 389 -14.19 -17.13 4.42
N GLY A 390 -13.39 -16.44 5.25
CA GLY A 390 -13.46 -16.53 6.71
C GLY A 390 -14.82 -16.11 7.27
N PHE A 391 -15.39 -15.04 6.73
CA PHE A 391 -16.72 -14.55 7.10
C PHE A 391 -17.81 -15.57 6.80
N PHE A 392 -17.89 -16.08 5.57
CA PHE A 392 -18.89 -17.09 5.21
C PHE A 392 -18.71 -18.40 5.98
N ALA A 393 -17.47 -18.81 6.25
CA ALA A 393 -17.21 -19.98 7.09
C ALA A 393 -17.70 -19.78 8.53
N GLY A 394 -17.51 -18.58 9.10
CA GLY A 394 -18.00 -18.24 10.44
C GLY A 394 -19.52 -18.14 10.54
N GLN A 395 -20.21 -17.81 9.44
CA GLN A 395 -21.68 -17.79 9.37
C GLN A 395 -22.30 -19.19 9.39
N ALA A 396 -21.62 -20.20 8.84
CA ALA A 396 -22.20 -21.53 8.66
C ALA A 396 -22.80 -22.14 9.94
N PRO A 397 -22.10 -22.15 11.11
CA PRO A 397 -22.67 -22.68 12.35
C PRO A 397 -23.94 -21.96 12.81
N MET A 398 -24.09 -20.69 12.46
CA MET A 398 -25.24 -19.86 12.87
C MET A 398 -26.52 -20.22 12.12
N VAL A 399 -26.39 -20.74 10.91
CA VAL A 399 -27.51 -21.21 10.07
C VAL A 399 -27.69 -22.74 10.15
N GLY A 400 -27.04 -23.41 11.10
CA GLY A 400 -27.14 -24.86 11.29
C GLY A 400 -26.27 -25.70 10.34
N ALA A 401 -25.38 -25.05 9.57
CA ALA A 401 -24.43 -25.69 8.67
C ALA A 401 -23.07 -25.90 9.37
N SER A 402 -22.29 -26.91 8.95
CA SER A 402 -20.92 -27.03 9.44
C SER A 402 -19.95 -26.21 8.59
N ALA A 403 -19.16 -25.36 9.23
CA ALA A 403 -18.13 -24.54 8.57
C ALA A 403 -17.13 -25.41 7.80
N GLY A 404 -16.74 -26.56 8.37
CA GLY A 404 -15.84 -27.51 7.75
C GLY A 404 -16.41 -28.11 6.46
N LEU A 405 -17.72 -28.45 6.44
CA LEU A 405 -18.37 -28.95 5.23
C LEU A 405 -18.45 -27.86 4.16
N LEU A 406 -18.83 -26.63 4.54
CA LEU A 406 -18.88 -25.50 3.61
C LEU A 406 -17.52 -25.27 2.96
N LEU A 407 -16.44 -25.21 3.76
CA LEU A 407 -15.09 -25.06 3.22
C LEU A 407 -14.67 -26.25 2.37
N ALA A 408 -15.02 -27.48 2.77
CA ALA A 408 -14.68 -28.70 2.05
C ALA A 408 -15.40 -28.80 0.69
N THR A 409 -16.62 -28.26 0.56
CA THR A 409 -17.40 -28.33 -0.69
C THR A 409 -17.22 -27.11 -1.58
N PHE A 410 -17.23 -25.90 -1.02
CA PHE A 410 -17.21 -24.66 -1.80
C PHE A 410 -15.81 -24.12 -2.05
N VAL A 411 -14.81 -24.42 -1.22
CA VAL A 411 -13.47 -23.79 -1.32
C VAL A 411 -12.40 -24.82 -1.64
N LEU A 412 -12.33 -25.91 -0.89
CA LEU A 412 -11.25 -26.89 -0.98
C LEU A 412 -11.03 -27.50 -2.39
N PRO A 413 -12.07 -27.83 -3.19
CA PRO A 413 -11.87 -28.55 -4.45
C PRO A 413 -10.97 -27.81 -5.44
N HIS A 414 -11.14 -26.50 -5.59
CA HIS A 414 -10.26 -25.66 -6.41
C HIS A 414 -9.19 -24.95 -5.58
N GLY A 415 -9.51 -24.56 -4.34
CA GLY A 415 -8.64 -23.81 -3.44
C GLY A 415 -7.37 -24.55 -3.03
N ILE A 416 -7.33 -25.88 -3.10
CA ILE A 416 -6.10 -26.67 -2.90
C ILE A 416 -5.02 -26.34 -3.94
N VAL A 417 -5.43 -25.92 -5.14
CA VAL A 417 -4.54 -25.47 -6.22
C VAL A 417 -4.44 -23.94 -6.22
N GLU A 418 -5.56 -23.24 -6.07
CA GLU A 418 -5.61 -21.78 -6.15
C GLU A 418 -4.79 -21.09 -5.05
N LEU A 419 -5.03 -21.45 -3.78
CA LEU A 419 -4.45 -20.73 -2.65
C LEU A 419 -2.92 -20.79 -2.67
N PRO A 420 -2.26 -21.96 -2.84
CA PRO A 420 -0.80 -22.00 -2.97
C PRO A 420 -0.29 -21.20 -4.17
N THR A 421 -1.02 -21.24 -5.29
CA THR A 421 -0.66 -20.53 -6.53
C THR A 421 -0.65 -19.03 -6.33
N VAL A 422 -1.74 -18.51 -5.77
CA VAL A 422 -1.93 -17.09 -5.50
C VAL A 422 -0.97 -16.60 -4.40
N ILE A 423 -0.76 -17.39 -3.34
CA ILE A 423 0.22 -17.07 -2.28
C ILE A 423 1.64 -16.95 -2.85
N VAL A 424 2.06 -17.88 -3.71
CA VAL A 424 3.39 -17.84 -4.34
C VAL A 424 3.52 -16.63 -5.27
N ALA A 425 2.52 -16.36 -6.09
CA ALA A 425 2.51 -15.19 -6.98
C ALA A 425 2.63 -13.88 -6.19
N THR A 426 1.82 -13.73 -5.14
CA THR A 426 1.81 -12.56 -4.26
C THR A 426 3.13 -12.43 -3.48
N ALA A 427 3.72 -13.54 -3.03
CA ALA A 427 5.01 -13.51 -2.34
C ALA A 427 6.16 -13.05 -3.24
N LEU A 428 6.16 -13.45 -4.52
CA LEU A 428 7.15 -12.98 -5.49
C LEU A 428 6.93 -11.52 -5.88
N ALA A 429 5.68 -11.06 -5.97
CA ALA A 429 5.35 -9.64 -6.12
C ALA A 429 5.80 -8.82 -4.90
N LEU A 430 5.58 -9.33 -3.69
CA LEU A 430 6.08 -8.73 -2.45
C LEU A 430 7.61 -8.60 -2.48
N ARG A 431 8.30 -9.66 -2.89
CA ARG A 431 9.77 -9.68 -3.01
C ARG A 431 10.26 -8.71 -4.09
N LEU A 432 9.58 -8.60 -5.24
CA LEU A 432 9.91 -7.63 -6.28
C LEU A 432 9.91 -6.20 -5.73
N GLY A 433 8.90 -5.84 -4.93
CA GLY A 433 8.86 -4.55 -4.25
C GLY A 433 9.91 -4.41 -3.14
N ALA A 434 10.16 -5.47 -2.36
CA ALA A 434 11.14 -5.45 -1.27
C ALA A 434 12.59 -5.28 -1.75
N VAL A 435 12.92 -5.70 -2.97
CA VAL A 435 14.26 -5.56 -3.55
C VAL A 435 14.63 -4.09 -3.80
N VAL A 436 13.64 -3.20 -3.96
CA VAL A 436 13.88 -1.75 -4.01
C VAL A 436 14.43 -1.24 -2.67
N ILE A 437 13.98 -1.82 -1.55
CA ILE A 437 14.41 -1.46 -0.19
C ILE A 437 15.76 -2.09 0.16
N ALA A 438 15.94 -3.35 -0.19
CA ALA A 438 17.09 -4.15 0.18
C ALA A 438 17.55 -5.00 -1.01
N PRO A 439 18.37 -4.44 -1.92
CA PRO A 439 18.89 -5.20 -3.03
C PRO A 439 19.80 -6.34 -2.54
N PRO A 440 19.88 -7.47 -3.29
CA PRO A 440 20.80 -8.55 -2.98
C PRO A 440 22.26 -8.07 -2.87
N SER A 441 23.02 -8.63 -1.94
CA SER A 441 24.42 -8.25 -1.71
C SER A 441 25.26 -8.36 -2.98
N GLY A 442 25.97 -7.28 -3.33
CA GLY A 442 26.84 -7.21 -4.51
C GLY A 442 26.10 -6.95 -5.83
N MET A 443 24.81 -6.60 -5.80
CA MET A 443 24.04 -6.15 -6.96
C MET A 443 23.59 -4.70 -6.78
N THR A 444 23.46 -3.98 -7.91
CA THR A 444 22.79 -2.68 -7.90
C THR A 444 21.27 -2.86 -7.76
N VAL A 445 20.55 -1.79 -7.36
CA VAL A 445 19.08 -1.79 -7.29
C VAL A 445 18.47 -2.26 -8.61
N THR A 446 18.92 -1.71 -9.74
CA THR A 446 18.44 -2.09 -11.08
C THR A 446 18.68 -3.58 -11.37
N GLN A 447 19.85 -4.11 -11.07
CA GLN A 447 20.15 -5.54 -11.26
C GLN A 447 19.26 -6.42 -10.37
N GLY A 448 19.05 -6.00 -9.11
CA GLY A 448 18.15 -6.68 -8.18
C GLY A 448 16.72 -6.73 -8.71
N ILE A 449 16.18 -5.61 -9.18
CA ILE A 449 14.82 -5.53 -9.73
C ILE A 449 14.70 -6.45 -10.96
N LEU A 450 15.66 -6.41 -11.88
CA LEU A 450 15.64 -7.27 -13.08
C LEU A 450 15.71 -8.76 -12.73
N LEU A 451 16.49 -9.13 -11.71
CA LEU A 451 16.54 -10.51 -11.20
C LEU A 451 15.19 -10.93 -10.60
N ALA A 452 14.62 -10.11 -9.72
CA ALA A 452 13.34 -10.40 -9.10
C ALA A 452 12.19 -10.47 -10.12
N LEU A 453 12.23 -9.61 -11.14
CA LEU A 453 11.29 -9.62 -12.26
C LEU A 453 11.43 -10.88 -13.12
N ALA A 454 12.67 -11.31 -13.39
CA ALA A 454 12.93 -12.56 -14.11
C ALA A 454 12.40 -13.78 -13.34
N ASP A 455 12.60 -13.82 -12.02
CA ASP A 455 12.07 -14.86 -11.15
C ASP A 455 10.54 -14.85 -11.13
N LEU A 456 9.92 -13.67 -10.97
CA LEU A 456 8.48 -13.50 -11.00
C LEU A 456 7.90 -14.01 -12.33
N ILE A 457 8.39 -13.53 -13.47
CA ILE A 457 7.88 -13.93 -14.80
C ILE A 457 8.08 -15.42 -15.03
N LYS A 458 9.23 -16.00 -14.65
CA LYS A 458 9.50 -17.42 -14.81
C LYS A 458 8.51 -18.27 -14.02
N VAL A 459 8.26 -17.94 -12.75
CA VAL A 459 7.27 -18.64 -11.94
C VAL A 459 5.85 -18.37 -12.45
N PHE A 460 5.56 -17.16 -12.93
CA PHE A 460 4.25 -16.81 -13.45
C PHE A 460 3.88 -17.66 -14.67
N VAL A 461 4.78 -17.76 -15.64
CA VAL A 461 4.57 -18.50 -16.88
C VAL A 461 4.58 -20.01 -16.66
N PHE A 462 5.53 -20.53 -15.88
CA PHE A 462 5.74 -21.98 -15.76
C PHE A 462 5.08 -22.62 -14.54
N LEU A 463 4.49 -21.85 -13.62
CA LEU A 463 3.79 -22.39 -12.44
C LEU A 463 2.41 -21.77 -12.27
N VAL A 464 2.31 -20.44 -12.20
CA VAL A 464 1.05 -19.76 -11.88
C VAL A 464 0.00 -19.97 -12.95
N VAL A 465 0.31 -19.69 -14.21
CA VAL A 465 -0.64 -19.83 -15.32
C VAL A 465 -1.16 -21.28 -15.46
N PRO A 466 -0.30 -22.33 -15.49
CA PRO A 466 -0.77 -23.71 -15.52
C PRO A 466 -1.67 -24.08 -14.33
N LEU A 467 -1.29 -23.67 -13.11
CA LEU A 467 -2.08 -24.02 -11.92
C LEU A 467 -3.40 -23.24 -11.84
N LEU A 468 -3.45 -21.98 -12.29
CA LEU A 468 -4.72 -21.25 -12.41
C LEU A 468 -5.67 -21.90 -13.41
N CYS A 469 -5.15 -22.44 -14.51
CA CYS A 469 -5.96 -23.19 -15.46
C CYS A 469 -6.57 -24.44 -14.81
N VAL A 470 -5.74 -25.23 -14.09
CA VAL A 470 -6.22 -26.39 -13.33
C VAL A 470 -7.24 -25.99 -12.26
N SER A 471 -6.99 -24.91 -11.52
CA SER A 471 -7.90 -24.39 -10.51
C SER A 471 -9.25 -24.01 -11.10
N ALA A 472 -9.26 -23.27 -12.22
CA ALA A 472 -10.50 -22.88 -12.89
C ALA A 472 -11.28 -24.10 -13.44
N MET A 473 -10.59 -25.14 -13.90
CA MET A 473 -11.26 -26.41 -14.28
C MET A 473 -11.93 -27.07 -13.07
N LEU A 474 -11.26 -27.11 -11.92
CA LEU A 474 -11.82 -27.64 -10.68
C LEU A 474 -12.98 -26.78 -10.16
N GLU A 475 -12.89 -25.46 -10.31
CA GLU A 475 -13.92 -24.52 -9.89
C GLU A 475 -15.20 -24.65 -10.74
N VAL A 476 -15.07 -24.88 -12.04
CA VAL A 476 -16.23 -24.97 -12.94
C VAL A 476 -16.82 -26.37 -12.98
N TRP A 477 -16.00 -27.42 -12.92
CA TRP A 477 -16.49 -28.79 -13.11
C TRP A 477 -16.69 -29.55 -11.80
N LEU A 478 -15.72 -29.45 -10.89
CA LEU A 478 -15.73 -30.27 -9.67
C LEU A 478 -16.51 -29.60 -8.54
N THR A 479 -16.34 -28.28 -8.35
CA THR A 479 -16.93 -27.56 -7.20
C THR A 479 -18.47 -27.59 -7.25
N PRO A 480 -19.16 -27.22 -8.35
CA PRO A 480 -20.61 -27.32 -8.45
C PRO A 480 -21.12 -28.74 -8.25
N TRP A 481 -20.45 -29.73 -8.85
CA TRP A 481 -20.82 -31.14 -8.75
C TRP A 481 -20.75 -31.69 -7.32
N ILE A 482 -19.78 -31.23 -6.53
CA ILE A 482 -19.70 -31.59 -5.10
C ILE A 482 -20.82 -30.88 -4.34
N VAL A 483 -21.01 -29.58 -4.59
CA VAL A 483 -21.99 -28.77 -3.85
C VAL A 483 -23.40 -29.30 -4.02
N THR A 484 -23.90 -29.53 -5.24
CA THR A 484 -25.30 -29.97 -5.48
C THR A 484 -25.63 -31.36 -4.96
N ARG A 485 -24.62 -32.16 -4.59
CA ARG A 485 -24.82 -33.50 -4.01
C ARG A 485 -24.75 -33.54 -2.51
N VAL A 486 -24.20 -32.50 -1.91
CA VAL A 486 -24.02 -32.40 -0.46
C VAL A 486 -25.06 -31.47 0.15
N TRP A 487 -25.42 -30.39 -0.56
CA TRP A 487 -26.29 -29.31 -0.10
C TRP A 487 -27.65 -29.33 -0.77
#